data_AF-A0A6M0G0L4-F1
#
_entry.id   AF-A0A6M0G0L4-F1
#
_cell.length_a   1.000
_cell.length_b   1.000
_cell.length_c   1.000
_cell.angle_alpha   90.00
_cell.angle_beta   90.00
_cell.angle_gamma   90.00
#
_symmetry.space_group_name_H-M   'P 1'
#
loop_
_entity.id
_entity.type
_entity.pdbx_description
1 polymer ?
#
loop_
_entity_poly.entity_id
_entity_poly.type
_entity_poly.pdbx_seq_one_letter_code
_entity_poly.pdbx_strand_id
1 'polypeptide(L)'
;MSNISIEEIEQKIEAGEEVIDRYFDSTTTRVGKSYPMTSRRRQDLETSNLEIPISILNELDQMAKELKISRQAVITMMLRRALDEHYLAKQQIKSV
;
A
#
# COMPACT_ATOMS: atom_id res chain seq x y z
N MET A 1 -34.25 19.58 21.35
CA MET A 1 -34.51 18.65 20.22
C MET A 1 -34.80 17.30 20.84
N SER A 2 -35.94 16.70 20.48
CA SER A 2 -36.48 15.50 21.13
C SER A 2 -35.71 14.27 20.66
N ASN A 3 -35.02 13.58 21.56
CA ASN A 3 -34.41 12.28 21.26
C ASN A 3 -35.55 11.25 21.18
N ILE A 4 -35.74 10.65 20.00
CA ILE A 4 -36.69 9.56 19.78
C ILE A 4 -36.04 8.25 20.25
N SER A 5 -36.81 7.35 20.88
CA SER A 5 -36.27 6.04 21.28
C SER A 5 -36.16 5.10 20.08
N ILE A 6 -35.38 4.03 20.21
CA ILE A 6 -35.19 3.04 19.13
C ILE A 6 -36.51 2.37 18.79
N GLU A 7 -37.33 2.08 19.80
CA GLU A 7 -38.64 1.44 19.65
C GLU A 7 -39.62 2.34 18.88
N GLU A 8 -39.57 3.65 19.11
CA GLU A 8 -40.38 4.62 18.36
C GLU A 8 -39.92 4.76 16.89
N ILE A 9 -38.64 4.53 16.59
CA ILE A 9 -38.14 4.49 15.22
C ILE A 9 -38.67 3.23 14.52
N GLU A 10 -38.59 2.06 15.16
CA GLU A 10 -39.05 0.79 14.59
C GLU A 10 -40.53 0.82 14.23
N GLN A 11 -41.38 1.36 15.12
CA GLN A 11 -42.81 1.49 14.85
C GLN A 11 -43.11 2.37 13.63
N LYS A 12 -42.31 3.42 13.42
CA LYS A 12 -42.48 4.32 12.26
C LYS A 12 -42.04 3.67 10.96
N ILE A 13 -40.96 2.87 10.98
CA ILE A 13 -40.55 2.04 9.84
C ILE A 13 -41.66 1.05 9.49
N GLU A 14 -42.25 0.40 10.51
CA GLU A 14 -43.31 -0.59 10.31
C GLU A 14 -44.60 0.03 9.78
N ALA A 15 -44.91 1.27 10.19
CA ALA A 15 -46.01 2.07 9.63
C ALA A 15 -45.74 2.58 8.19
N GLY A 16 -44.55 2.34 7.64
CA GLY A 16 -44.14 2.77 6.31
C GLY A 16 -43.72 4.23 6.22
N GLU A 17 -43.42 4.89 7.35
CA GLU A 17 -42.87 6.24 7.36
C GLU A 17 -41.37 6.22 7.05
N GLU A 18 -40.90 7.15 6.22
CA GLU A 18 -39.48 7.26 5.87
C GLU A 18 -38.70 8.02 6.96
N VAL A 19 -37.90 7.26 7.73
CA VAL A 19 -37.16 7.78 8.90
C VAL A 19 -35.71 8.14 8.59
N ILE A 20 -35.19 7.76 7.42
CA ILE A 20 -33.79 7.97 7.03
C ILE A 20 -33.49 9.47 6.88
N ASP A 21 -34.34 10.22 6.18
CA ASP A 21 -34.08 11.62 5.84
C ASP A 21 -34.10 12.58 7.03
N ARG A 22 -34.88 12.28 8.08
CA ARG A 22 -35.03 13.19 9.24
C ARG A 22 -33.97 12.99 10.32
N TYR A 23 -33.39 11.79 10.43
CA TYR A 23 -32.49 11.43 11.53
C TYR A 23 -31.09 11.03 11.08
N PHE A 24 -30.90 10.74 9.79
CA PHE A 24 -29.62 10.33 9.20
C PHE A 24 -29.16 11.28 8.10
N ASP A 25 -29.60 12.54 8.14
CA ASP A 25 -29.11 13.57 7.24
C ASP A 25 -27.60 13.75 7.47
N SER A 26 -26.82 13.47 6.42
CA SER A 26 -25.37 13.61 6.40
C SER A 26 -24.87 15.02 6.72
N THR A 27 -25.73 16.04 6.61
CA THR A 27 -25.40 17.44 6.92
C THR A 27 -25.50 17.78 8.41
N THR A 28 -26.34 17.07 9.16
CA THR A 28 -26.54 17.27 10.61
C THR A 28 -25.95 16.13 11.45
N THR A 29 -25.81 14.94 10.87
CA THR A 29 -25.16 13.80 11.50
C THR A 29 -23.66 14.06 11.51
N ARG A 30 -23.06 14.13 12.71
CA ARG A 30 -21.61 14.27 12.87
C ARG A 30 -20.91 12.96 12.48
N VAL A 31 -20.86 12.67 11.19
CA VAL A 31 -19.98 11.66 10.62
C VAL A 31 -18.55 12.16 10.78
N GLY A 32 -17.77 11.49 11.64
CA GLY A 32 -16.35 11.78 11.81
C GLY A 32 -15.63 11.69 10.45
N LYS A 33 -14.66 12.59 10.21
CA LYS A 33 -13.85 12.55 8.98
C LYS A 33 -13.28 11.14 8.78
N SER A 34 -13.64 10.51 7.67
CA SER A 34 -13.03 9.25 7.24
C SER A 34 -11.56 9.51 6.91
N TYR A 35 -10.66 8.90 7.67
CA TYR A 35 -9.24 8.89 7.33
C TYR A 35 -8.97 7.64 6.48
N PRO A 36 -8.44 7.79 5.25
CA PRO A 36 -8.06 6.64 4.45
C PRO A 36 -6.97 5.85 5.18
N MET A 37 -7.22 4.56 5.40
CA MET A 37 -6.22 3.62 5.92
C MET A 37 -5.12 3.42 4.87
N THR A 38 -4.16 4.35 4.82
CA THR A 38 -2.98 4.19 3.96
C THR A 38 -2.09 3.12 4.57
N SER A 39 -1.85 2.03 3.84
CA SER A 39 -0.90 1.01 4.25
C SER A 39 0.47 1.64 4.47
N ARG A 40 1.04 1.46 5.67
CA ARG A 40 2.41 1.91 6.04
C ARG A 40 3.53 1.22 5.23
N ARG A 41 3.21 0.56 4.11
CA ARG A 41 4.13 -0.13 3.21
C ARG A 41 4.20 0.56 1.85
N ARG A 42 4.01 1.88 1.78
CA ARG A 42 4.59 2.63 0.67
C ARG A 42 6.07 2.76 1.01
N GLN A 43 6.88 1.87 0.46
CA GLN A 43 8.30 2.15 0.33
C GLN A 43 8.40 3.39 -0.55
N ASP A 44 9.19 4.38 -0.14
CA ASP A 44 9.53 5.51 -1.00
C ASP A 44 10.33 4.93 -2.19
N LEU A 45 9.66 4.79 -3.33
CA LEU A 45 10.26 4.29 -4.56
C LEU A 45 10.71 5.50 -5.38
N GLU A 46 12.01 5.66 -5.53
CA GLU A 46 12.62 6.61 -6.46
C GLU A 46 12.85 5.92 -7.81
N THR A 47 12.37 6.53 -8.90
CA THR A 47 12.65 6.06 -10.25
C THR A 47 13.97 6.66 -10.73
N SER A 48 14.91 5.80 -11.12
CA SER A 48 16.21 6.23 -11.64
C SER A 48 16.36 5.84 -13.11
N ASN A 49 16.82 6.79 -13.92
CA ASN A 49 17.24 6.53 -15.30
C ASN A 49 18.68 6.04 -15.28
N LEU A 50 18.91 4.82 -15.75
CA LEU A 50 20.23 4.19 -15.80
C LEU A 50 20.57 3.82 -17.24
N GLU A 51 21.77 4.18 -17.68
CA GLU A 51 22.32 3.71 -18.94
C GLU A 51 22.97 2.34 -18.73
N ILE A 52 22.43 1.32 -19.39
CA ILE A 52 22.91 -0.07 -19.30
C ILE A 52 23.26 -0.55 -20.71
N PRO A 53 24.45 -1.13 -20.93
CA PRO A 53 24.79 -1.76 -22.20
C PRO A 53 23.76 -2.83 -22.62
N ILE A 54 23.43 -2.86 -23.91
CA ILE A 54 22.45 -3.81 -24.47
C ILE A 54 22.84 -5.28 -24.22
N SER A 55 24.13 -5.60 -24.20
CA SER A 55 24.61 -6.95 -23.87
C SER A 55 24.14 -7.39 -22.48
N ILE A 56 24.36 -6.55 -21.47
CA ILE A 56 23.94 -6.80 -20.09
C ILE A 56 22.41 -6.84 -20.00
N LEU A 57 21.72 -5.96 -20.74
CA LEU A 57 20.26 -5.95 -20.76
C LEU A 57 19.68 -7.28 -21.24
N ASN A 58 20.29 -7.88 -22.27
CA ASN A 58 19.89 -9.18 -22.81
C ASN A 58 20.13 -10.31 -21.79
N GLU A 59 21.26 -10.27 -21.08
CA GLU A 59 21.55 -11.24 -20.01
C GLU A 59 20.54 -11.14 -18.87
N LEU A 60 20.17 -9.92 -18.46
CA LEU A 60 19.16 -9.69 -17.42
C LEU A 60 17.77 -10.17 -17.86
N ASP A 61 17.43 -9.99 -19.14
CA ASP A 61 16.17 -10.50 -19.72
C ASP A 61 16.14 -12.02 -19.78
N GLN A 62 17.25 -12.67 -20.08
CA GLN A 62 17.35 -14.12 -20.05
C GLN A 62 17.14 -14.65 -18.62
N MET A 63 17.83 -14.09 -17.63
CA MET A 63 17.64 -14.46 -16.22
C MET A 63 16.20 -14.22 -15.76
N ALA A 64 15.59 -13.10 -16.16
CA ALA A 64 14.20 -12.79 -15.83
C ALA A 64 13.24 -13.87 -16.35
N LYS A 65 13.46 -14.38 -17.58
CA LYS A 65 12.68 -15.48 -18.16
C LYS A 65 12.88 -16.79 -17.40
N GLU A 66 14.12 -17.12 -17.07
CA GLU A 66 14.47 -18.36 -16.35
C GLU A 66 13.84 -18.37 -14.94
N LEU A 67 13.91 -17.24 -14.23
CA LEU A 67 13.38 -17.08 -12.87
C LEU A 67 11.89 -16.74 -12.82
N LYS A 68 11.26 -16.47 -13.97
CA LYS A 68 9.84 -16.05 -14.10
C LYS A 68 9.50 -14.82 -13.24
N ILE A 69 10.41 -13.85 -13.20
CA ILE A 69 10.23 -12.59 -12.48
C ILE A 69 10.51 -11.41 -13.41
N SER A 70 10.19 -10.19 -12.98
CA SER A 70 10.48 -9.00 -13.78
C SER A 70 12.00 -8.72 -13.82
N ARG A 71 12.47 -8.10 -14.92
CA ARG A 71 13.85 -7.62 -15.04
C ARG A 71 14.25 -6.71 -13.87
N GLN A 72 13.33 -5.84 -13.45
CA GLN A 72 13.55 -4.96 -12.30
C GLN A 72 13.78 -5.77 -11.02
N ALA A 73 13.02 -6.84 -10.79
CA ALA A 73 13.23 -7.72 -9.63
C ALA A 73 14.59 -8.43 -9.69
N VAL A 74 15.03 -8.87 -10.87
CA VAL A 74 16.38 -9.43 -11.06
C VAL A 74 17.45 -8.40 -10.69
N ILE A 75 17.35 -7.18 -11.23
CA ILE A 75 18.29 -6.09 -10.95
C ILE A 75 18.33 -5.78 -9.46
N THR A 76 17.18 -5.60 -8.82
CA THR A 76 17.10 -5.29 -7.38
C THR A 76 17.67 -6.43 -6.53
N MET A 77 17.40 -7.69 -6.89
CA MET A 77 17.94 -8.87 -6.21
C MET A 77 19.47 -8.92 -6.30
N MET A 78 20.03 -8.73 -7.50
CA MET A 78 21.48 -8.75 -7.72
C MET A 78 22.18 -7.59 -7.00
N LEU A 79 21.61 -6.38 -7.06
CA LEU A 79 22.12 -5.22 -6.31
C LEU A 79 22.11 -5.47 -4.81
N ARG A 80 21.03 -6.03 -4.27
CA ARG A 80 20.92 -6.37 -2.84
C ARG A 80 22.03 -7.33 -2.43
N ARG A 81 22.22 -8.39 -3.20
CA ARG A 81 23.27 -9.39 -2.96
C ARG A 81 24.67 -8.75 -2.96
N ALA A 82 24.99 -7.94 -3.95
CA ALA A 82 26.29 -7.27 -4.04
C ALA A 82 26.55 -6.32 -2.86
N LEU A 83 25.51 -5.58 -2.43
CA LEU A 83 25.60 -4.71 -1.26
C LEU A 83 25.78 -5.50 0.05
N ASP A 84 25.09 -6.63 0.18
CA ASP A 84 25.22 -7.51 1.34
C ASP A 84 26.62 -8.12 1.41
N GLU A 85 27.16 -8.63 0.29
CA GLU A 85 28.52 -9.16 0.19
C GLU A 85 29.57 -8.08 0.55
N HIS A 86 29.41 -6.87 0.02
CA HIS A 86 30.29 -5.75 0.36
C HIS A 86 30.22 -5.37 1.85
N TYR A 87 29.02 -5.36 2.43
CA TYR A 87 28.84 -5.04 3.85
C TYR A 87 29.51 -6.08 4.75
N LEU A 88 29.34 -7.37 4.44
CA LEU A 88 29.99 -8.47 5.17
C LEU A 88 31.51 -8.36 5.09
N ALA A 89 32.07 -8.09 3.91
CA ALA A 89 33.52 -7.91 3.74
C ALA A 89 34.04 -6.72 4.58
N LYS A 90 33.32 -5.60 4.57
CA LYS A 90 33.69 -4.41 5.37
C LYS A 90 33.66 -4.67 6.87
N GLN A 91 32.70 -5.46 7.36
CA GLN A 91 32.64 -5.82 8.78
C GLN A 91 33.81 -6.70 9.21
N GLN A 92 34.20 -7.67 8.39
CA GLN A 92 35.35 -8.55 8.68
C GLN A 92 36.67 -7.77 8.77
N ILE A 93 36.83 -6.73 7.96
CA ILE A 93 38.02 -5.85 8.01
C ILE A 93 38.05 -5.01 9.29
N LYS A 94 36.89 -4.63 9.85
CA LYS A 94 36.79 -3.78 11.05
C LYS A 94 36.97 -4.57 12.36
N SER A 95 36.89 -5.89 12.32
CA SER A 95 37.08 -6.78 13.48
C SER A 95 38.52 -7.28 13.66
N VAL A 96 39.47 -6.77 12.87
CA VAL A 96 40.92 -7.00 12.98
C VAL A 96 41.58 -5.73 13.51
#